data_AF-D3SWP4-F1
#
_entry.id   AF-D3SWP4-F1
#
_cell.length_a   1.000
_cell.length_b   1.000
_cell.length_c   1.000
_cell.angle_alpha   90.00
_cell.angle_beta   90.00
_cell.angle_gamma   90.00
#
_symmetry.space_group_name_H-M   'P 1'
#
loop_
_entity.id
_entity.type
_entity.pdbx_description
1 polymer ?
#
loop_
_entity_poly.entity_id
_entity_poly.type
_entity_poly.pdbx_seq_one_letter_code
_entity_poly.pdbx_strand_id
1 'polypeptide(L)'
;MSDRTTWYESLNEPQKRGQATEAIIRSAFVLRDVPVLVPAYDNEPYDLVVEIAGKFLRIQCKTAYQKSEGTVAFETVSTRRRGDGYDRTGYDGRAEYFAVYDPINDNRYLGPVSEAATGKMEIRFRDSANGQHAGINWAKEYLFDKRLAALRP
;
A
#
# COMPACT_ATOMS: atom_id res chain seq x y z
N MET A 1 -3.49 -2.01 22.48
CA MET A 1 -3.15 -2.24 21.05
C MET A 1 -3.74 -3.57 20.68
N SER A 2 -4.33 -3.69 19.49
CA SER A 2 -4.77 -4.99 18.99
C SER A 2 -3.57 -5.92 18.98
N ASP A 3 -3.71 -7.06 19.66
CA ASP A 3 -3.09 -8.34 19.38
C ASP A 3 -2.24 -8.36 18.08
N ARG A 4 -2.83 -8.07 16.91
CA ARG A 4 -2.13 -8.04 15.60
C ARG A 4 -0.91 -7.13 15.53
N THR A 5 -1.02 -5.89 16.00
CA THR A 5 0.05 -4.89 15.87
C THR A 5 1.29 -5.33 16.63
N THR A 6 1.10 -5.92 17.81
CA THR A 6 2.20 -6.45 18.64
C THR A 6 2.96 -7.58 17.94
N TRP A 7 2.26 -8.52 17.31
CA TRP A 7 2.94 -9.57 16.54
C TRP A 7 3.63 -9.01 15.30
N TYR A 8 3.02 -8.05 14.62
CA TYR A 8 3.61 -7.41 13.46
C TYR A 8 4.92 -6.67 13.81
N GLU A 9 4.93 -5.94 14.94
CA GLU A 9 6.12 -5.23 15.44
C GLU A 9 7.27 -6.18 15.81
N SER A 10 6.96 -7.41 16.24
CA SER A 10 7.98 -8.43 16.53
C SER A 10 8.70 -8.98 15.28
N LEU A 11 8.19 -8.69 14.08
CA LEU A 11 8.82 -9.08 12.82
C LEU A 11 9.99 -8.14 12.50
N ASN A 12 11.21 -8.60 12.82
CA ASN A 12 12.44 -7.82 12.64
C ASN A 12 13.04 -7.89 11.22
N GLU A 13 12.66 -8.89 10.42
CA GLU A 13 13.17 -9.05 9.06
C GLU A 13 12.28 -8.33 8.03
N PRO A 14 12.82 -7.49 7.13
CA PRO A 14 12.04 -6.78 6.13
C PRO A 14 11.17 -7.71 5.26
N GLN A 15 11.70 -8.88 4.88
CA GLN A 15 10.96 -9.87 4.11
C GLN A 15 9.72 -10.38 4.86
N LYS A 16 9.87 -10.68 6.15
CA LYS A 16 8.76 -11.15 7.00
C LYS A 16 7.69 -10.07 7.17
N ARG A 17 8.09 -8.81 7.31
CA ARG A 17 7.15 -7.67 7.35
C ARG A 17 6.41 -7.50 6.03
N GLY A 18 7.10 -7.66 4.89
CA GLY A 18 6.50 -7.67 3.56
C GLY A 18 5.43 -8.75 3.43
N GLN A 19 5.77 -10.00 3.75
CA GLN A 19 4.85 -11.14 3.73
C GLN A 19 3.64 -10.93 4.65
N ALA A 20 3.84 -10.40 5.86
CA ALA A 20 2.75 -10.09 6.77
C ALA A 20 1.83 -8.98 6.22
N THR A 21 2.41 -7.95 5.61
CA THR A 21 1.65 -6.89 4.92
C THR A 21 0.80 -7.45 3.79
N GLU A 22 1.38 -8.27 2.90
CA GLU A 22 0.65 -8.93 1.82
C GLU A 22 -0.51 -9.78 2.35
N ALA A 23 -0.28 -10.56 3.41
CA ALA A 23 -1.32 -11.37 4.05
C ALA A 23 -2.45 -10.51 4.64
N ILE A 24 -2.12 -9.40 5.31
CA ILE A 24 -3.09 -8.46 5.87
C ILE A 24 -3.92 -7.81 4.76
N ILE A 25 -3.28 -7.34 3.70
CA ILE A 25 -3.97 -6.73 2.55
C ILE A 25 -4.84 -7.74 1.81
N ARG A 26 -4.31 -8.94 1.54
CA ARG A 26 -5.08 -10.02 0.93
C ARG A 26 -6.31 -10.36 1.75
N SER A 27 -6.16 -10.50 3.07
CA SER A 27 -7.28 -10.73 3.98
C SER A 27 -8.30 -9.59 3.91
N ALA A 28 -7.86 -8.33 3.79
CA ALA A 28 -8.78 -7.20 3.68
C ALA A 28 -9.68 -7.32 2.45
N PHE A 29 -9.13 -7.68 1.28
CA PHE A 29 -9.92 -7.94 0.07
C PHE A 29 -10.86 -9.14 0.23
N VAL A 30 -10.34 -10.28 0.70
CA VAL A 30 -11.12 -11.53 0.86
C VAL A 30 -12.29 -11.34 1.83
N LEU A 31 -12.09 -10.65 2.95
CA LEU A 31 -13.15 -10.36 3.93
C LEU A 31 -14.29 -9.50 3.37
N ARG A 32 -14.08 -8.83 2.24
CA ARG A 32 -15.08 -8.00 1.56
C ARG A 32 -15.67 -8.70 0.34
N ASP A 33 -15.42 -9.99 0.18
CA ASP A 33 -15.88 -10.77 -0.97
C ASP A 33 -15.33 -10.23 -2.30
N VAL A 34 -14.04 -9.91 -2.31
CA VAL A 34 -13.29 -9.58 -3.54
C VAL A 34 -12.45 -10.78 -3.93
N PRO A 35 -12.65 -11.38 -5.12
CA PRO A 35 -11.76 -12.43 -5.62
C PRO A 35 -10.31 -11.95 -5.72
N VAL A 36 -9.37 -12.79 -5.27
CA VAL A 36 -7.94 -12.49 -5.28
C VAL A 36 -7.17 -13.60 -5.98
N LEU A 37 -6.39 -13.23 -6.99
CA LEU A 37 -5.41 -14.06 -7.68
C LEU A 37 -4.01 -13.69 -7.18
N VAL A 38 -3.14 -14.69 -7.06
CA VAL A 38 -1.76 -14.52 -6.60
C VAL A 38 -0.83 -15.02 -7.71
N PRO A 39 0.21 -14.26 -8.10
CA PRO A 39 1.23 -14.75 -9.02
C PRO A 39 1.87 -16.04 -8.50
N ALA A 40 2.20 -16.96 -9.40
CA ALA A 40 2.86 -18.21 -9.02
C ALA A 40 4.30 -18.00 -8.51
N TYR A 41 4.93 -16.89 -8.89
CA TYR A 41 6.32 -16.57 -8.57
C TYR A 41 6.48 -15.07 -8.26
N ASP A 42 7.53 -14.74 -7.52
CA ASP A 42 7.80 -13.38 -7.00
C ASP A 42 8.65 -12.50 -7.95
N ASN A 43 8.41 -12.61 -9.25
CA ASN A 43 9.13 -11.82 -10.27
C ASN A 43 8.32 -10.63 -10.77
N GLU A 44 7.02 -10.64 -10.51
CA GLU A 44 6.08 -9.64 -10.98
C GLU A 44 6.21 -8.31 -10.24
N PRO A 45 5.84 -7.19 -10.88
CA PRO A 45 5.85 -5.88 -10.22
C PRO A 45 4.56 -5.59 -9.43
N TYR A 46 3.83 -6.64 -9.04
CA TYR A 46 2.61 -6.59 -8.23
C TYR A 46 2.51 -7.89 -7.44
N ASP A 47 1.86 -7.83 -6.27
CA ASP A 47 1.80 -8.98 -5.35
C ASP A 47 0.47 -9.72 -5.49
N LEU A 48 -0.60 -9.02 -5.89
CA LEU A 48 -1.94 -9.57 -6.03
C LEU A 48 -2.61 -9.04 -7.30
N VAL A 49 -3.59 -9.78 -7.81
CA VAL A 49 -4.58 -9.27 -8.75
C VAL A 49 -5.96 -9.47 -8.13
N VAL A 50 -6.79 -8.43 -8.15
CA VAL A 50 -8.16 -8.48 -7.61
C VAL A 50 -9.17 -8.32 -8.74
N GLU A 51 -10.30 -9.01 -8.63
CA GLU A 51 -11.42 -8.82 -9.55
C GLU A 51 -12.47 -7.91 -8.93
N ILE A 52 -12.69 -6.74 -9.54
CA ILE A 52 -13.70 -5.77 -9.09
C ILE A 52 -14.48 -5.30 -10.30
N ALA A 53 -15.81 -5.44 -10.25
CA ALA A 53 -16.71 -5.03 -11.33
C ALA A 53 -16.33 -5.64 -12.71
N GLY A 54 -15.92 -6.92 -12.71
CA GLY A 54 -15.48 -7.64 -13.91
C GLY A 54 -14.13 -7.20 -14.49
N LYS A 55 -13.36 -6.39 -13.76
CA LYS A 55 -12.02 -5.95 -14.14
C LYS A 55 -10.97 -6.56 -13.21
N PHE A 56 -9.88 -7.02 -13.79
CA PHE A 56 -8.69 -7.44 -13.06
C PHE A 56 -7.77 -6.25 -12.82
N LEU A 57 -7.49 -5.96 -11.56
CA LEU A 57 -6.61 -4.86 -11.14
C LEU A 57 -5.39 -5.43 -10.43
N ARG A 58 -4.19 -5.11 -10.93
CA ARG A 58 -2.91 -5.48 -10.30
C ARG A 58 -2.64 -4.56 -9.13
N ILE A 59 -2.34 -5.17 -7.99
CA ILE A 59 -2.15 -4.52 -6.70
C ILE A 59 -0.72 -4.77 -6.23
N GLN A 60 0.02 -3.70 -5.98
CA GLN A 60 1.28 -3.77 -5.25
C GLN A 60 1.02 -3.45 -3.77
N CYS A 61 1.35 -4.38 -2.88
CA CYS A 61 1.31 -4.19 -1.44
C CYS A 61 2.52 -3.39 -0.97
N LYS A 62 2.31 -2.48 -0.02
CA LYS A 62 3.37 -1.68 0.59
C LYS A 62 3.19 -1.58 2.10
N THR A 63 4.30 -1.53 2.81
CA THR A 63 4.30 -1.22 4.25
C THR A 63 4.59 0.26 4.42
N ALA A 64 3.72 0.97 5.12
CA ALA A 64 3.96 2.36 5.49
C ALA A 64 4.95 2.44 6.66
N TYR A 65 5.74 3.50 6.70
CA TYR A 65 6.63 3.83 7.81
C TYR A 65 6.33 5.23 8.35
N GLN A 66 6.66 5.46 9.62
CA GLN A 66 6.47 6.79 10.23
C GLN A 66 7.40 7.79 9.55
N LYS A 67 6.83 8.85 8.98
CA LYS A 67 7.64 9.93 8.39
C LYS A 67 7.83 11.09 9.36
N SER A 68 6.75 11.47 10.05
CA SER A 68 6.72 12.49 11.10
C SER A 68 5.53 12.22 12.01
N GLU A 69 5.37 13.02 13.07
CA GLU A 69 4.12 12.99 13.83
C GLU A 69 2.94 13.29 12.89
N GLY A 70 1.92 12.43 12.92
CA GLY A 70 0.71 12.60 12.10
C GLY A 70 0.83 12.20 10.62
N THR A 71 1.98 11.69 10.17
CA THR A 71 2.22 11.34 8.77
C THR A 71 2.94 10.00 8.63
N VAL A 72 2.41 9.12 7.78
CA VAL A 72 3.09 7.92 7.29
C VAL A 72 3.50 8.08 5.83
N ALA A 73 4.50 7.34 5.39
CA ALA A 73 4.92 7.34 3.98
C ALA A 73 5.19 5.92 3.51
N PHE A 74 5.17 5.72 2.19
CA PHE A 74 5.61 4.49 1.54
C PHE A 74 6.32 4.79 0.23
N GLU A 75 7.22 3.90 -0.19
CA GLU A 75 7.98 4.05 -1.42
C GLU A 75 7.13 3.64 -2.64
N THR A 76 7.10 4.51 -3.65
CA THR A 76 6.36 4.34 -4.92
C THR A 76 7.28 3.92 -6.06
N VAL A 77 8.51 3.52 -5.72
CA VAL A 77 9.48 2.97 -6.67
C VAL A 77 9.90 1.58 -6.21
N SER A 78 10.18 0.72 -7.18
CA SER A 78 10.90 -0.52 -6.94
C SER A 78 12.38 -0.25 -7.17
N THR A 79 13.23 -0.67 -6.23
CA THR A 79 14.68 -0.69 -6.43
C THR A 79 15.10 -2.13 -6.70
N ARG A 80 15.41 -2.47 -7.96
CA ARG A 80 15.95 -3.78 -8.31
C ARG A 80 17.45 -3.62 -8.58
N ARG A 81 18.27 -4.47 -7.96
CA ARG A 81 19.71 -4.53 -8.23
C ARG A 81 19.91 -5.28 -9.54
N ARG A 82 20.45 -4.62 -10.56
CA ARG A 82 20.99 -5.27 -11.77
C ARG A 82 22.52 -5.33 -11.65
N GLY A 83 23.16 -6.19 -12.44
CA GLY A 83 24.59 -6.51 -12.35
C GLY A 83 25.54 -5.31 -12.49
N ASP A 84 25.05 -4.16 -12.92
CA ASP A 84 25.78 -2.90 -13.14
C ASP A 84 25.25 -1.70 -12.32
N GLY A 85 24.23 -1.88 -11.45
CA GLY A 85 23.72 -0.78 -10.62
C GLY A 85 22.35 -1.01 -9.99
N TYR A 86 21.78 0.08 -9.46
CA TYR A 86 20.41 0.12 -8.95
C TYR A 86 19.50 0.80 -9.97
N ASP A 87 18.51 0.08 -10.49
CA ASP A 87 17.45 0.67 -11.31
C ASP A 87 16.27 1.02 -10.40
N ARG A 88 15.90 2.31 -10.39
CA ARG A 88 14.68 2.80 -9.73
C ARG A 88 13.63 2.97 -10.81
N THR A 89 12.65 2.08 -10.84
CA THR A 89 11.53 2.22 -11.75
C THR A 89 10.24 2.49 -11.00
N GLY A 90 9.45 3.45 -11.51
CA GLY A 90 8.08 3.67 -11.08
C GLY A 90 7.16 2.50 -11.46
N TYR A 91 5.91 2.57 -11.00
CA TYR A 91 4.90 1.53 -11.20
C TYR A 91 3.93 1.81 -12.35
N ASP A 92 4.12 2.88 -13.13
CA ASP A 92 3.23 3.23 -14.24
C ASP A 92 3.11 2.07 -15.23
N GLY A 93 1.86 1.61 -15.44
CA GLY A 93 1.54 0.44 -16.27
C GLY A 93 2.00 -0.92 -15.72
N ARG A 94 2.60 -0.96 -14.52
CA ARG A 94 3.08 -2.18 -13.85
C ARG A 94 2.14 -2.66 -12.75
N ALA A 95 1.45 -1.74 -12.11
CA ALA A 95 0.32 -2.00 -11.21
C ALA A 95 -0.74 -0.90 -11.40
N GLU A 96 -2.01 -1.20 -11.10
CA GLU A 96 -3.06 -0.19 -11.12
C GLU A 96 -3.17 0.52 -9.77
N TYR A 97 -2.98 -0.20 -8.66
CA TYR A 97 -3.11 0.36 -7.30
C TYR A 97 -1.98 -0.06 -6.37
N PHE A 98 -1.69 0.82 -5.42
CA PHE A 98 -1.01 0.47 -4.18
C PHE A 98 -2.04 0.14 -3.10
N ALA A 99 -1.85 -0.99 -2.43
CA ALA A 99 -2.53 -1.32 -1.19
C ALA A 99 -1.53 -1.27 -0.03
N VAL A 100 -1.73 -0.35 0.91
CA VAL A 100 -0.72 0.00 1.91
C VAL A 100 -1.19 -0.39 3.29
N TYR A 101 -0.38 -1.16 4.03
CA TYR A 101 -0.60 -1.40 5.45
C TYR A 101 0.15 -0.35 6.27
N ASP A 102 -0.56 0.32 7.17
CA ASP A 102 -0.03 1.25 8.15
C ASP A 102 -0.01 0.57 9.53
N PRO A 103 1.15 0.09 9.99
CA PRO A 103 1.25 -0.60 11.27
C PRO A 103 1.05 0.33 12.48
N ILE A 104 1.27 1.64 12.32
CA ILE A 104 1.25 2.62 13.43
C ILE A 104 -0.18 2.89 13.86
N ASN A 105 -1.06 3.13 12.89
CA ASN A 105 -2.47 3.41 13.17
C ASN A 105 -3.34 2.15 13.04
N ASP A 106 -2.72 0.99 12.77
CA ASP A 106 -3.36 -0.24 12.33
C ASP A 106 -4.46 0.09 11.31
N ASN A 107 -4.05 0.63 10.16
CA ASN A 107 -4.92 1.04 9.06
C ASN A 107 -4.48 0.40 7.74
N ARG A 108 -5.40 0.43 6.75
CA ARG A 108 -5.09 0.07 5.37
C ARG A 108 -5.52 1.19 4.45
N TYR A 109 -4.70 1.44 3.44
CA TYR A 109 -4.99 2.41 2.39
C TYR A 109 -5.00 1.76 1.02
N LEU A 110 -5.76 2.34 0.10
CA LEU A 110 -5.81 1.95 -1.31
C LEU A 110 -5.75 3.22 -2.17
N GLY A 111 -4.75 3.31 -3.05
CA GLY A 111 -4.55 4.47 -3.92
C GLY A 111 -4.10 4.05 -5.32
N PRO A 112 -4.61 4.67 -6.39
CA PRO A 112 -4.17 4.36 -7.73
C PRO A 112 -2.72 4.82 -7.92
N VAL A 113 -1.94 4.06 -8.68
CA VAL A 113 -0.55 4.41 -8.99
C VAL A 113 -0.46 5.77 -9.66
N SER A 114 -1.46 6.16 -10.47
CA SER A 114 -1.51 7.45 -11.16
C SER A 114 -1.62 8.67 -10.26
N GLU A 115 -2.07 8.51 -9.01
CA GLU A 115 -2.12 9.60 -8.02
C GLU A 115 -0.86 9.65 -7.14
N ALA A 116 0.01 8.63 -7.24
CA ALA A 116 1.18 8.53 -6.39
C ALA A 116 2.32 9.42 -6.92
N ALA A 117 2.93 10.20 -6.02
CA ALA A 117 4.12 10.97 -6.36
C ALA A 117 5.31 10.05 -6.65
N THR A 118 6.22 10.51 -7.52
CA THR A 118 7.45 9.77 -7.85
C THR A 118 8.37 9.63 -6.64
N GLY A 119 8.88 8.41 -6.41
CA GLY A 119 9.78 8.10 -5.30
C GLY A 119 9.04 7.63 -4.05
N LYS A 120 8.21 8.50 -3.47
CA LYS A 120 7.42 8.19 -2.27
C LYS A 120 6.09 8.92 -2.25
N MET A 121 5.12 8.36 -1.54
CA MET A 121 3.85 9.00 -1.25
C MET A 121 3.68 9.12 0.26
N GLU A 122 3.28 10.30 0.72
CA GLU A 122 3.02 10.60 2.12
C GLU A 122 1.50 10.64 2.35
N ILE A 123 1.01 10.03 3.43
CA ILE A 123 -0.38 10.00 3.86
C ILE A 123 -0.48 10.64 5.25
N ARG A 124 -1.35 11.63 5.37
CA ARG A 124 -1.49 12.44 6.58
C ARG A 124 -2.78 12.14 7.34
N PHE A 125 -2.67 11.86 8.64
CA PHE A 125 -3.79 11.54 9.53
C PHE A 125 -3.94 12.49 10.73
N ARG A 126 -3.06 13.49 10.85
CA ARG A 126 -3.24 14.65 11.75
C ARG A 126 -2.97 15.95 11.00
N ASP A 127 -3.59 17.03 11.45
CA ASP A 127 -3.37 18.35 10.87
C ASP A 127 -1.90 18.80 10.99
N SER A 128 -1.47 19.60 10.02
CA SER A 128 -0.15 20.25 10.11
C SER A 128 -0.20 21.40 11.11
N ALA A 129 0.86 21.57 11.90
CA ALA A 129 0.99 22.73 12.79
C ALA A 129 0.93 24.08 12.04
N ASN A 130 1.24 24.09 10.74
CA ASN A 130 1.32 25.30 9.92
C ASN A 130 0.05 25.56 9.07
N GLY A 131 -1.04 24.81 9.26
CA GLY A 131 -2.32 25.04 8.56
C GLY A 131 -2.29 24.84 7.03
N GLN A 132 -1.30 24.13 6.49
CA GLN A 132 -1.29 23.78 5.07
C GLN A 132 -2.32 22.66 4.82
N HIS A 133 -3.24 22.87 3.86
CA HIS A 133 -4.28 21.89 3.53
C HIS A 133 -4.32 21.47 2.04
N ALA A 134 -3.73 22.26 1.13
CA ALA A 134 -3.72 21.96 -0.30
C ALA A 134 -2.63 20.94 -0.66
N GLY A 135 -2.95 19.98 -1.54
CA GLY A 135 -2.00 18.97 -2.02
C GLY A 135 -1.64 17.87 -1.01
N ILE A 136 -2.43 17.73 0.07
CA ILE A 136 -2.22 16.70 1.08
C ILE A 136 -3.04 15.46 0.75
N ASN A 137 -2.38 14.30 0.75
CA ASN A 137 -3.08 13.02 0.71
C ASN A 137 -3.62 12.71 2.11
N TRP A 138 -4.89 13.00 2.35
CA TRP A 138 -5.50 12.74 3.65
C TRP A 138 -5.80 11.26 3.83
N ALA A 139 -5.46 10.69 4.98
CA ALA A 139 -5.71 9.28 5.30
C ALA A 139 -7.17 8.88 5.05
N LYS A 140 -8.13 9.75 5.41
CA LYS A 140 -9.57 9.56 5.21
C LYS A 140 -9.99 9.43 3.74
N GLU A 141 -9.17 9.86 2.79
CA GLU A 141 -9.44 9.77 1.35
C GLU A 141 -8.94 8.46 0.77
N TYR A 142 -7.86 7.93 1.34
CA TYR A 142 -7.22 6.70 0.91
C TYR A 142 -7.62 5.48 1.72
N LEU A 143 -8.46 5.61 2.77
CA LEU A 143 -8.94 4.47 3.56
C LEU A 143 -9.43 3.35 2.63
N PHE A 144 -8.94 2.14 2.88
CA PHE A 144 -9.16 0.97 2.04
C PHE A 144 -10.64 0.76 1.72
N ASP A 145 -11.51 0.82 2.73
CA ASP A 145 -12.96 0.58 2.55
C ASP A 145 -13.63 1.64 1.70
N LYS A 146 -13.28 2.90 1.93
CA LYS A 146 -13.81 4.02 1.15
C LYS A 146 -13.41 3.90 -0.32
N ARG A 147 -12.15 3.58 -0.57
CA ARG A 147 -11.62 3.49 -1.94
C ARG A 147 -12.10 2.24 -2.65
N LEU A 148 -12.19 1.11 -1.94
CA LEU A 148 -12.79 -0.10 -2.49
C LEU A 148 -14.26 0.14 -2.86
N ALA A 149 -15.04 0.82 -2.00
CA ALA A 149 -16.43 1.15 -2.31
C ALA A 149 -16.55 2.01 -3.58
N ALA A 150 -15.64 2.95 -3.81
CA ALA A 150 -15.62 3.76 -5.03
C ALA A 150 -15.25 2.99 -6.31
N LEU A 151 -14.64 1.80 -6.19
CA LEU A 151 -14.36 0.91 -7.33
C LEU A 151 -15.51 -0.03 -7.64
N ARG A 152 -16.47 -0.16 -6.73
CA ARG A 152 -17.69 -0.94 -6.93
C ARG A 152 -18.76 -0.03 -7.56
N PRO A 153 -19.45 -0.48 -8.63
CA PRO A 153 -20.54 0.25 -9.25
C PRO A 153 -21.75 0.39 -8.34
#